data_AF-A0A535F0N9-F1
#
_entry.id   AF-A0A535F0N9-F1
#
_cell.length_a   1.000
_cell.length_b   1.000
_cell.length_c   1.000
_cell.angle_alpha   90.00
_cell.angle_beta   90.00
_cell.angle_gamma   90.00
#
_symmetry.space_group_name_H-M   'P 1'
#
loop_
_entity.id
_entity.type
_entity.pdbx_description
1 polymer ?
#
loop_
_entity_poly.entity_id
_entity_poly.type
_entity_poly.pdbx_seq_one_letter_code
_entity_poly.pdbx_strand_id
1 'polypeptide(L)'
;MNLWHISEDSFDPKTLTPKKLHSQESVYTIGNGYFGTRGTFEEGYRKAMPATLLFGVFDDIPVGKEELANAPDWLVIQLFVNGERFRLDMGIILEYHRILDIYNGILTRYVHWESPNGVRLKITCERFASLADEHVAAIRYSVTAEEQPTTTGKDFKEDLDVVLRASLNTAVGNYDLMHWETVDQGQVNALLWLHTETRHSGVQLAQTMTLTTQSSGFQTEMIDSDIAP
;
A
#
# COMPACT_ATOMS: atom_id res chain seq x y z
N MET A 1 27.88 4.72 1.57
CA MET A 1 26.75 5.67 1.52
C MET A 1 26.47 5.95 0.05
N ASN A 2 25.31 5.57 -0.45
CA ASN A 2 24.90 5.87 -1.82
C ASN A 2 24.25 7.26 -1.84
N LEU A 3 24.79 8.18 -2.65
CA LEU A 3 24.29 9.56 -2.72
C LEU A 3 22.90 9.68 -3.37
N TRP A 4 22.43 8.60 -4.00
CA TRP A 4 21.11 8.50 -4.63
C TRP A 4 20.04 7.88 -3.73
N HIS A 5 20.36 7.60 -2.46
CA HIS A 5 19.43 6.94 -1.55
C HIS A 5 19.02 7.88 -0.42
N ILE A 6 17.71 8.03 -0.23
CA ILE A 6 17.11 8.59 0.98
C ILE A 6 16.65 7.41 1.83
N SER A 7 17.15 7.30 3.06
CA SER A 7 16.94 6.12 3.92
C SER A 7 16.30 6.44 5.26
N GLU A 8 15.46 5.52 5.74
CA GLU A 8 14.92 5.43 7.09
C GLU A 8 15.20 4.02 7.61
N ASP A 9 16.19 3.90 8.50
CA ASP A 9 16.75 2.60 8.95
C ASP A 9 16.09 2.06 10.23
N SER A 10 15.04 2.71 10.71
CA SER A 10 14.29 2.23 11.88
C SER A 10 12.88 2.79 11.90
N PHE A 11 11.98 2.00 12.48
CA PHE A 11 10.60 2.39 12.73
C PHE A 11 10.22 1.99 14.15
N ASP A 12 9.78 2.96 14.95
CA ASP A 12 9.26 2.71 16.29
C ASP A 12 7.86 3.33 16.42
N PRO A 13 6.79 2.51 16.48
CA PRO A 13 5.42 3.00 16.55
C PRO A 13 5.15 3.82 17.83
N LYS A 14 5.94 3.64 18.89
CA LYS A 14 5.75 4.34 20.18
C LYS A 14 6.24 5.78 20.15
N THR A 15 7.26 6.07 19.34
CA THR A 15 7.85 7.42 19.21
C THR A 15 7.39 8.14 17.94
N LEU A 16 6.67 7.45 17.05
CA LEU A 16 6.16 8.03 15.81
C LEU A 16 5.01 9.01 16.08
N THR A 17 5.26 10.29 15.82
CA THR A 17 4.22 11.33 15.84
C THR A 17 3.55 11.45 14.47
N PRO A 18 2.27 11.90 14.40
CA PRO A 18 1.60 12.15 13.12
C PRO A 18 2.39 13.10 12.22
N LYS A 19 2.94 14.19 12.78
CA LYS A 19 3.77 15.14 12.03
C LYS A 19 5.00 14.48 11.39
N LYS A 20 5.69 13.59 12.12
CA LYS A 20 6.83 12.84 11.56
C LYS A 20 6.35 11.90 10.47
N LEU A 21 5.29 11.13 10.71
CA LEU A 21 4.69 10.23 9.71
C LEU A 21 4.32 10.98 8.42
N HIS A 22 3.59 12.08 8.50
CA HIS A 22 3.15 12.85 7.33
C HIS A 22 4.30 13.49 6.56
N SER A 23 5.34 13.93 7.27
CA SER A 23 6.57 14.42 6.64
C SER A 23 7.28 13.30 5.88
N GLN A 24 7.40 12.13 6.50
CA GLN A 24 8.00 10.95 5.90
C GLN A 24 7.22 10.48 4.67
N GLU A 25 5.89 10.37 4.74
CA GLU A 25 5.04 10.08 3.59
C GLU A 25 5.28 11.05 2.42
N SER A 26 5.50 12.34 2.69
CA SER A 26 5.84 13.32 1.65
C SER A 26 7.23 13.03 1.04
N VAL A 27 8.25 12.82 1.88
CA VAL A 27 9.64 12.57 1.45
C VAL A 27 9.75 11.33 0.56
N TYR A 28 8.97 10.28 0.87
CA TYR A 28 8.98 9.01 0.15
C TYR A 28 7.89 8.92 -0.94
N THR A 29 7.38 10.07 -1.41
CA THR A 29 6.42 10.10 -2.53
C THR A 29 7.10 9.62 -3.82
N ILE A 30 6.43 8.75 -4.57
CA ILE A 30 6.81 8.36 -5.93
C ILE A 30 5.88 9.03 -6.93
N GLY A 31 6.35 9.27 -8.15
CA GLY A 31 5.53 9.86 -9.20
C GLY A 31 6.29 9.96 -10.52
N ASN A 32 5.55 10.20 -11.59
CA ASN A 32 6.05 10.22 -12.96
C ASN A 32 5.64 11.50 -13.75
N GLY A 33 5.05 12.48 -13.07
CA GLY A 33 4.55 13.72 -13.68
C GLY A 33 3.08 13.66 -14.06
N TYR A 34 2.54 12.49 -14.40
CA TYR A 34 1.10 12.28 -14.58
C TYR A 34 0.40 12.04 -13.25
N PHE A 35 1.00 11.24 -12.36
CA PHE A 35 0.49 11.08 -11.00
C PHE A 35 1.62 11.05 -9.97
N GLY A 36 1.25 11.33 -8.72
CA GLY A 36 2.12 11.18 -7.56
C GLY A 36 1.39 10.47 -6.44
N THR A 37 2.03 9.46 -5.84
CA THR A 37 1.49 8.68 -4.73
C THR A 37 2.39 8.81 -3.51
N ARG A 38 1.81 9.28 -2.39
CA ARG A 38 2.52 9.48 -1.12
C ARG A 38 3.17 8.20 -0.64
N GLY A 39 4.31 8.33 0.05
CA GLY A 39 5.11 7.26 0.67
C GLY A 39 4.45 6.52 1.84
N THR A 40 3.13 6.35 1.82
CA THR A 40 2.36 5.59 2.81
C THR A 40 2.60 4.09 2.70
N PHE A 41 2.29 3.35 3.75
CA PHE A 41 2.49 1.91 3.84
C PHE A 41 1.33 1.14 3.19
N GLU A 42 1.66 0.09 2.44
CA GLU A 42 0.71 -0.73 1.67
C GLU A 42 -0.38 -1.38 2.55
N GLU A 43 -0.01 -1.80 3.77
CA GLU A 43 -0.91 -2.40 4.77
C GLU A 43 -1.78 -1.39 5.51
N GLY A 44 -1.54 -0.09 5.28
CA GLY A 44 -2.11 1.03 6.01
C GLY A 44 -1.48 1.25 7.38
N TYR A 45 -1.62 2.46 7.92
CA TYR A 45 -1.18 2.76 9.29
C TYR A 45 -2.06 3.83 9.93
N ARG A 46 -2.22 3.74 11.25
CA ARG A 46 -3.10 4.67 11.98
C ARG A 46 -2.59 6.11 11.83
N LYS A 47 -3.50 7.02 11.45
CA LYS A 47 -3.22 8.45 11.19
C LYS A 47 -2.32 8.70 9.97
N ALA A 48 -2.06 7.70 9.14
CA ALA A 48 -1.43 7.94 7.83
C ALA A 48 -2.33 8.82 6.96
N MET A 49 -1.74 9.53 6.01
CA MET A 49 -2.46 10.32 5.01
C MET A 49 -2.14 9.79 3.61
N PRO A 50 -2.81 8.72 3.15
CA PRO A 50 -2.65 8.23 1.78
C PRO A 50 -3.17 9.28 0.82
N ALA A 51 -2.39 9.52 -0.24
CA ALA A 51 -2.90 10.29 -1.38
C ALA A 51 -2.25 9.85 -2.68
N THR A 52 -3.08 9.74 -3.71
CA THR A 52 -2.66 9.65 -5.11
C THR A 52 -3.29 10.81 -5.86
N LEU A 53 -2.46 11.72 -6.38
CA LEU A 53 -2.90 12.92 -7.07
C LEU A 53 -2.56 12.81 -8.55
N LEU A 54 -3.55 12.99 -9.42
CA LEU A 54 -3.38 13.00 -10.87
C LEU A 54 -3.25 14.44 -11.38
N PHE A 55 -2.38 14.64 -12.35
CA PHE A 55 -2.15 15.93 -12.99
C PHE A 55 -3.44 16.43 -13.65
N GLY A 56 -3.86 17.64 -13.27
CA GLY A 56 -5.02 18.30 -13.87
C GLY A 56 -6.39 17.79 -13.41
N VAL A 57 -6.46 16.82 -12.49
CA VAL A 57 -7.72 16.33 -11.95
C VAL A 57 -8.09 17.10 -10.69
N PHE A 58 -8.92 18.12 -10.87
CA PHE A 58 -9.42 18.97 -9.80
C PHE A 58 -10.92 18.73 -9.56
N ASP A 59 -11.37 18.91 -8.32
CA ASP A 59 -12.78 18.89 -7.96
C ASP A 59 -13.08 19.96 -6.91
N ASP A 60 -14.35 20.39 -6.84
CA ASP A 60 -14.77 21.49 -5.99
C ASP A 60 -14.71 21.14 -4.50
N ILE A 61 -14.38 22.14 -3.69
CA ILE A 61 -14.49 22.06 -2.23
C ILE A 61 -15.63 22.95 -1.73
N PRO A 62 -16.41 22.54 -0.71
CA PRO A 62 -17.59 23.29 -0.26
C PRO A 62 -17.31 24.73 0.16
N VAL A 63 -16.10 25.02 0.67
CA VAL A 63 -15.70 26.34 1.14
C VAL A 63 -14.32 26.68 0.57
N GLY A 64 -14.26 27.02 -0.71
CA GLY A 64 -13.04 27.50 -1.35
C GLY A 64 -13.02 27.35 -2.87
N LYS A 65 -11.80 27.28 -3.42
CA LYS A 65 -11.56 26.97 -4.83
C LYS A 65 -11.19 25.49 -4.95
N GLU A 66 -11.49 24.89 -6.11
CA GLU A 66 -11.02 23.59 -6.58
C GLU A 66 -9.65 23.17 -6.03
N GLU A 67 -9.53 21.90 -5.62
CA GLU A 67 -8.27 21.27 -5.24
C GLU A 67 -8.05 19.97 -6.02
N LEU A 68 -6.83 19.42 -6.00
CA LEU A 68 -6.55 18.15 -6.66
C LEU A 68 -7.33 17.03 -5.97
N ALA A 69 -8.16 16.31 -6.73
CA ALA A 69 -8.97 15.23 -6.20
C ALA A 69 -8.09 14.03 -5.85
N ASN A 70 -8.04 13.66 -4.56
CA ASN A 70 -7.33 12.46 -4.12
C ASN A 70 -7.99 11.20 -4.69
N ALA A 71 -7.31 10.52 -5.61
CA ALA A 71 -7.83 9.35 -6.30
C ALA A 71 -7.87 8.11 -5.39
N PRO A 72 -8.70 7.10 -5.74
CA PRO A 72 -8.72 5.85 -5.00
C PRO A 72 -7.33 5.23 -4.88
N ASP A 73 -7.03 4.75 -3.67
CA ASP A 73 -5.71 4.27 -3.30
C ASP A 73 -5.44 2.90 -3.92
N TRP A 74 -4.34 2.80 -4.66
CA TRP A 74 -3.89 1.61 -5.36
C TRP A 74 -2.84 0.81 -4.58
N LEU A 75 -2.36 1.33 -3.45
CA LEU A 75 -1.29 0.71 -2.66
C LEU A 75 -1.76 -0.44 -1.76
N VAL A 76 -3.06 -0.64 -1.60
CA VAL A 76 -3.61 -1.46 -0.52
C VAL A 76 -3.25 -2.93 -0.70
N ILE A 77 -2.36 -3.42 0.17
CA ILE A 77 -1.99 -4.83 0.29
C ILE A 77 -2.04 -5.23 1.76
N GLN A 78 -2.90 -6.19 2.10
CA GLN A 78 -3.02 -6.73 3.44
C GLN A 78 -2.42 -8.14 3.48
N LEU A 79 -1.42 -8.32 4.34
CA LEU A 79 -0.80 -9.62 4.60
C LEU A 79 -1.35 -10.22 5.89
N PHE A 80 -1.71 -11.50 5.83
CA PHE A 80 -2.11 -12.31 6.97
C PHE A 80 -1.23 -13.55 7.06
N VAL A 81 -0.89 -13.96 8.28
CA VAL A 81 -0.22 -15.22 8.57
C VAL A 81 -0.94 -15.97 9.68
N ASN A 82 -1.41 -17.19 9.41
CA ASN A 82 -2.29 -17.96 10.31
C ASN A 82 -3.47 -17.12 10.83
N GLY A 83 -4.08 -16.33 9.95
CA GLY A 83 -5.16 -15.38 10.28
C GLY A 83 -4.73 -14.09 10.99
N GLU A 84 -3.47 -13.93 11.41
CA GLU A 84 -2.97 -12.69 12.03
C GLU A 84 -2.54 -11.67 10.97
N ARG A 85 -3.10 -10.46 11.02
CA ARG A 85 -2.75 -9.39 10.10
C ARG A 85 -1.40 -8.76 10.44
N PHE A 86 -0.52 -8.64 9.44
CA PHE A 86 0.69 -7.82 9.52
C PHE A 86 0.33 -6.35 9.69
N ARG A 87 0.89 -5.72 10.73
CA ARG A 87 0.74 -4.28 11.01
C ARG A 87 2.00 -3.77 11.68
N LEU A 88 2.44 -2.55 11.36
CA LEU A 88 3.59 -1.94 12.03
C LEU A 88 3.34 -1.54 13.49
N ASP A 89 2.07 -1.47 13.93
CA ASP A 89 1.69 -1.15 15.31
C ASP A 89 1.30 -2.38 16.14
N MET A 90 1.37 -3.60 15.57
CA MET A 90 1.06 -4.86 16.26
C MET A 90 2.15 -5.91 15.98
N GLY A 91 2.52 -6.72 16.98
CA GLY A 91 3.69 -7.60 16.88
C GLY A 91 5.00 -6.87 17.19
N ILE A 92 6.13 -7.43 16.75
CA ILE A 92 7.47 -6.91 17.03
C ILE A 92 8.20 -6.66 15.71
N ILE A 93 8.68 -5.44 15.51
CA ILE A 93 9.57 -5.08 14.39
C ILE A 93 11.00 -5.41 14.84
N LEU A 94 11.59 -6.43 14.22
CA LEU A 94 12.95 -6.90 14.48
C LEU A 94 13.97 -6.09 13.66
N GLU A 95 13.60 -5.71 12.45
CA GLU A 95 14.40 -4.90 11.53
C GLU A 95 13.47 -4.12 10.59
N TYR A 96 13.86 -2.90 10.22
CA TYR A 96 13.11 -2.06 9.29
C TYR A 96 14.06 -1.22 8.46
N HIS A 97 13.84 -1.18 7.15
CA HIS A 97 14.53 -0.25 6.25
C HIS A 97 13.53 0.28 5.24
N ARG A 98 13.56 1.59 4.95
CA ARG A 98 12.86 2.17 3.82
C ARG A 98 13.80 3.07 3.04
N ILE A 99 13.89 2.85 1.74
CA ILE A 99 14.83 3.51 0.86
C ILE A 99 14.09 4.03 -0.36
N LEU A 100 14.21 5.33 -0.64
CA LEU A 100 13.87 5.89 -1.94
C LEU A 100 15.15 6.00 -2.76
N ASP A 101 15.23 5.19 -3.82
CA ASP A 101 16.25 5.34 -4.85
C ASP A 101 15.81 6.44 -5.82
N ILE A 102 16.38 7.63 -5.65
CA ILE A 102 16.04 8.80 -6.48
C ILE A 102 16.67 8.75 -7.89
N TYR A 103 17.60 7.83 -8.13
CA TYR A 103 18.14 7.62 -9.48
C TYR A 103 17.19 6.77 -10.32
N ASN A 104 16.65 5.69 -9.74
CA ASN A 104 15.75 4.76 -10.43
C ASN A 104 14.25 5.07 -10.21
N GLY A 105 13.90 5.91 -9.24
CA GLY A 105 12.51 6.21 -8.89
C GLY A 105 11.79 5.07 -8.17
N ILE A 106 12.53 4.22 -7.45
CA ILE A 106 12.00 3.04 -6.77
C ILE A 106 11.95 3.29 -5.26
N LEU A 107 10.78 3.11 -4.66
CA LEU A 107 10.62 3.03 -3.22
C LEU A 107 10.67 1.58 -2.77
N THR A 108 11.65 1.24 -1.94
CA THR A 108 11.80 -0.08 -1.33
C THR A 108 11.56 0.01 0.16
N ARG A 109 10.78 -0.93 0.72
CA ARG A 109 10.63 -1.11 2.16
C ARG A 109 10.86 -2.56 2.52
N TYR A 110 11.71 -2.78 3.51
CA TYR A 110 11.97 -4.07 4.13
C TYR A 110 11.52 -4.04 5.58
N VAL A 111 10.85 -5.10 6.02
CA VAL A 111 10.43 -5.29 7.41
C VAL A 111 10.69 -6.74 7.81
N HIS A 112 11.48 -6.94 8.87
CA HIS A 112 11.53 -8.20 9.59
C HIS A 112 10.59 -8.10 10.79
N TRP A 113 9.53 -8.88 10.76
CA TRP A 113 8.43 -8.77 11.71
C TRP A 113 8.15 -10.10 12.38
N GLU A 114 7.93 -10.08 13.69
CA GLU A 114 7.42 -11.21 14.47
C GLU A 114 5.96 -10.94 14.83
N SER A 115 5.08 -11.86 14.44
CA SER A 115 3.65 -11.81 14.73
C SER A 115 3.38 -11.96 16.23
N PRO A 116 2.21 -11.55 16.75
CA PRO A 116 1.84 -11.81 18.14
C PRO A 116 1.91 -13.28 18.56
N ASN A 117 1.64 -14.21 17.63
CA ASN A 117 1.82 -15.66 17.86
C ASN A 117 3.25 -16.17 17.62
N GLY A 118 4.21 -15.30 17.34
CA GLY A 118 5.63 -15.59 17.24
C GLY A 118 6.13 -15.93 15.84
N VAL A 119 5.28 -15.87 14.79
CA VAL A 119 5.73 -16.17 13.41
C VAL A 119 6.59 -15.05 12.86
N ARG A 120 7.78 -15.38 12.36
CA ARG A 120 8.70 -14.39 11.79
C ARG A 120 8.61 -14.36 10.27
N LEU A 121 8.38 -13.16 9.74
CA LEU A 121 8.32 -12.89 8.30
C LEU A 121 9.35 -11.82 7.93
N LYS A 122 10.03 -12.02 6.81
CA LYS A 122 10.74 -10.97 6.07
C LYS A 122 9.85 -10.52 4.93
N ILE A 123 9.51 -9.24 4.95
CA ILE A 123 8.60 -8.61 3.99
C ILE A 123 9.40 -7.58 3.22
N THR A 124 9.33 -7.62 1.89
CA THR A 124 9.91 -6.58 1.03
C THR A 124 8.86 -6.09 0.07
N CYS A 125 8.63 -4.79 0.07
CA CYS A 125 7.78 -4.10 -0.89
C CYS A 125 8.64 -3.17 -1.73
N GLU A 126 8.51 -3.23 -3.05
CA GLU A 126 9.14 -2.31 -3.99
C GLU A 126 8.09 -1.76 -4.93
N ARG A 127 8.08 -0.43 -5.11
CA ARG A 127 7.10 0.20 -5.98
C ARG A 127 7.65 1.40 -6.71
N PHE A 128 7.06 1.67 -7.87
CA PHE A 128 7.40 2.82 -8.71
C PHE A 128 6.19 3.28 -9.53
N ALA A 129 6.25 4.54 -9.96
CA ALA A 129 5.39 5.10 -11.00
C ALA A 129 6.19 5.12 -12.30
N SER A 130 5.68 4.48 -13.35
CA SER A 130 6.45 4.28 -14.59
C SER A 130 6.64 5.60 -15.32
N LEU A 131 7.88 5.93 -15.69
CA LEU A 131 8.18 7.04 -16.61
C LEU A 131 8.00 6.65 -18.08
N ALA A 132 8.00 5.35 -18.39
CA ALA A 132 7.85 4.86 -19.77
C ALA A 132 6.39 4.76 -20.22
N ASP A 133 5.48 4.56 -19.27
CA ASP A 133 4.03 4.58 -19.47
C ASP A 133 3.41 5.30 -18.28
N GLU A 134 2.93 6.52 -18.51
CA GLU A 134 2.55 7.44 -17.44
C GLU A 134 1.31 6.99 -16.64
N HIS A 135 0.54 6.03 -17.17
CA HIS A 135 -0.64 5.46 -16.52
C HIS A 135 -0.35 4.18 -15.73
N VAL A 136 0.90 3.71 -15.72
CA VAL A 136 1.28 2.45 -15.09
C VAL A 136 2.04 2.70 -13.78
N ALA A 137 1.59 2.01 -12.73
CA ALA A 137 2.32 1.83 -11.48
C ALA A 137 2.48 0.34 -11.20
N ALA A 138 3.48 -0.04 -10.41
CA ALA A 138 3.66 -1.44 -10.01
C ALA A 138 4.14 -1.55 -8.57
N ILE A 139 3.71 -2.63 -7.91
CA ILE A 139 4.23 -3.09 -6.62
C ILE A 139 4.74 -4.52 -6.81
N ARG A 140 5.97 -4.77 -6.37
CA ARG A 140 6.50 -6.11 -6.11
C ARG A 140 6.47 -6.33 -4.60
N TYR A 141 5.69 -7.33 -4.16
CA TYR A 141 5.55 -7.68 -2.75
C TYR A 141 6.07 -9.09 -2.51
N SER A 142 7.10 -9.22 -1.67
CA SER A 142 7.78 -10.48 -1.38
C SER A 142 7.67 -10.79 0.11
N VAL A 143 7.29 -12.03 0.44
CA VAL A 143 7.18 -12.51 1.82
C VAL A 143 7.98 -13.79 1.95
N THR A 144 8.88 -13.85 2.92
CA THR A 144 9.62 -15.05 3.30
C THR A 144 9.33 -15.35 4.76
N ALA A 145 8.78 -16.53 5.03
CA ALA A 145 8.66 -17.02 6.40
C ALA A 145 9.99 -17.61 6.86
N GLU A 146 10.41 -17.27 8.08
CA GLU A 146 11.57 -17.91 8.69
C GLU A 146 11.16 -19.20 9.40
N GLU A 147 12.02 -20.21 9.33
CA GLU A 147 11.90 -21.39 10.18
C GLU A 147 11.98 -20.94 11.66
N GLN A 148 11.00 -21.35 12.47
CA GLN A 148 10.94 -21.04 13.90
C GLN A 148 12.16 -21.65 14.63
N PRO A 149 12.80 -20.92 15.58
CA PRO A 149 13.61 -21.56 16.61
C PRO A 149 12.71 -22.44 17.48
N THR A 150 13.05 -23.72 17.66
CA THR A 150 12.34 -24.73 18.46
C THR A 150 12.26 -24.44 19.97
N THR A 151 12.52 -23.21 20.42
CA THR A 151 12.82 -22.88 21.82
C THR A 151 11.61 -22.67 22.70
N THR A 152 10.39 -22.60 22.16
CA THR A 152 9.15 -22.38 22.94
C THR A 152 8.35 -23.65 23.20
N GLY A 153 8.81 -24.83 22.77
CA GLY A 153 8.12 -26.11 23.04
C GLY A 153 6.72 -26.22 22.42
N LYS A 154 6.30 -25.25 21.61
CA LYS A 154 5.15 -25.36 20.72
C LYS A 154 5.68 -25.87 19.39
N ASP A 155 5.49 -27.16 19.16
CA ASP A 155 5.54 -27.71 17.80
C ASP A 155 4.46 -27.00 16.98
N PHE A 156 4.82 -25.99 16.19
CA PHE A 156 3.96 -25.55 15.09
C PHE A 156 4.05 -26.64 14.02
N LYS A 157 3.26 -27.70 14.23
CA LYS A 157 3.07 -28.82 13.30
C LYS A 157 2.05 -28.53 12.21
N GLU A 158 1.46 -27.33 12.23
CA GLU A 158 0.48 -26.89 11.24
C GLU A 158 1.19 -26.18 10.10
N ASP A 159 0.72 -26.44 8.87
CA ASP A 159 1.18 -25.74 7.68
C ASP A 159 0.96 -24.24 7.84
N LEU A 160 1.93 -23.44 7.38
CA LEU A 160 1.84 -21.98 7.44
C LEU A 160 0.81 -21.49 6.42
N ASP A 161 -0.25 -20.83 6.90
CA ASP A 161 -1.22 -20.16 6.04
C ASP A 161 -0.80 -18.70 5.82
N VAL A 162 -0.55 -18.33 4.56
CA VAL A 162 -0.14 -16.97 4.17
C VAL A 162 -1.11 -16.42 3.14
N VAL A 163 -1.79 -15.33 3.47
CA VAL A 163 -2.80 -14.70 2.61
C VAL A 163 -2.40 -13.27 2.31
N LEU A 164 -2.39 -12.91 1.02
CA LEU A 164 -2.24 -11.53 0.54
C LEU A 164 -3.56 -11.09 -0.09
N ARG A 165 -4.10 -9.94 0.35
CA ARG A 165 -5.27 -9.30 -0.26
C ARG A 165 -4.84 -7.97 -0.85
N ALA A 166 -5.07 -7.78 -2.14
CA ALA A 166 -4.83 -6.52 -2.83
C ALA A 166 -6.16 -5.93 -3.31
N SER A 167 -6.32 -4.62 -3.22
CA SER A 167 -7.58 -3.94 -3.56
C SER A 167 -7.35 -2.49 -4.00
N LEU A 168 -8.33 -1.91 -4.70
CA LEU A 168 -8.45 -0.46 -4.85
C LEU A 168 -9.34 0.08 -3.72
N ASN A 169 -8.94 1.17 -3.07
CA ASN A 169 -9.69 1.73 -1.95
C ASN A 169 -10.21 3.13 -2.28
N THR A 170 -11.53 3.26 -2.41
CA THR A 170 -12.22 4.54 -2.64
C THR A 170 -12.41 5.37 -1.38
N ALA A 171 -12.24 4.80 -0.19
CA ALA A 171 -12.40 5.48 1.10
C ALA A 171 -11.15 6.31 1.48
N VAL A 172 -10.60 7.05 0.52
CA VAL A 172 -9.53 8.03 0.70
C VAL A 172 -9.99 9.39 0.15
N GLY A 173 -9.72 10.45 0.91
CA GLY A 173 -10.13 11.81 0.58
C GLY A 173 -9.05 12.82 0.91
N ASN A 174 -9.31 14.09 0.59
CA ASN A 174 -8.53 15.19 1.10
C ASN A 174 -9.06 15.56 2.48
N TYR A 175 -8.36 15.14 3.53
CA TYR A 175 -8.86 15.21 4.90
C TYR A 175 -10.20 14.46 5.02
N ASP A 176 -11.29 15.19 5.27
CA ASP A 176 -12.64 14.64 5.41
C ASP A 176 -13.48 14.79 4.12
N LEU A 177 -12.90 15.29 3.03
CA LEU A 177 -13.60 15.50 1.76
C LEU A 177 -13.31 14.37 0.76
N MET A 178 -14.38 13.65 0.42
CA MET A 178 -14.38 12.61 -0.61
C MET A 178 -14.77 13.21 -1.95
N HIS A 179 -13.85 13.19 -2.92
CA HIS A 179 -14.08 13.78 -4.24
C HIS A 179 -14.72 12.82 -5.24
N TRP A 180 -14.65 11.51 -4.98
CA TRP A 180 -15.05 10.49 -5.94
C TRP A 180 -16.34 9.79 -5.49
N GLU A 181 -17.11 9.34 -6.47
CA GLU A 181 -18.17 8.37 -6.32
C GLU A 181 -17.91 7.16 -7.23
N THR A 182 -18.27 5.97 -6.75
CA THR A 182 -18.17 4.75 -7.55
C THR A 182 -19.31 4.73 -8.56
N VAL A 183 -18.96 4.68 -9.84
CA VAL A 183 -19.92 4.54 -10.95
C VAL A 183 -20.17 3.06 -11.22
N ASP A 184 -19.09 2.29 -11.35
CA ASP A 184 -19.15 0.85 -11.62
C ASP A 184 -17.86 0.18 -11.13
N GLN A 185 -17.91 -1.12 -10.88
CA GLN A 185 -16.73 -1.92 -10.52
C GLN A 185 -16.95 -3.37 -10.87
N GLY A 186 -15.85 -4.10 -11.06
CA GLY A 186 -15.96 -5.52 -11.31
C GLY A 186 -14.63 -6.18 -11.57
N GLN A 187 -14.73 -7.38 -12.13
CA GLN A 187 -13.58 -8.19 -12.42
C GLN A 187 -13.81 -9.03 -13.67
N VAL A 188 -12.73 -9.31 -14.38
CA VAL A 188 -12.69 -10.25 -15.50
C VAL A 188 -11.37 -11.02 -15.42
N ASN A 189 -11.44 -12.35 -15.24
CA ASN A 189 -10.28 -13.20 -14.99
C ASN A 189 -9.49 -12.72 -13.76
N ALA A 190 -8.22 -12.36 -13.93
CA ALA A 190 -7.35 -11.84 -12.86
C ALA A 190 -7.30 -10.30 -12.80
N LEU A 191 -8.06 -9.62 -13.66
CA LEU A 191 -8.12 -8.16 -13.70
C LEU A 191 -9.32 -7.69 -12.88
N LEU A 192 -9.05 -6.83 -11.90
CA LEU A 192 -10.06 -6.06 -11.20
C LEU A 192 -10.08 -4.63 -11.77
N TRP A 193 -11.25 -4.02 -11.83
CA TRP A 193 -11.39 -2.66 -12.31
C TRP A 193 -12.39 -1.89 -11.46
N LEU A 194 -12.15 -0.58 -11.38
CA LEU A 194 -12.94 0.39 -10.63
C LEU A 194 -13.13 1.61 -11.53
N HIS A 195 -14.38 2.00 -11.73
CA HIS A 195 -14.76 3.22 -12.44
C HIS A 195 -15.34 4.20 -11.43
N THR A 196 -14.70 5.36 -11.30
CA THR A 196 -15.15 6.45 -10.44
C THR A 196 -15.35 7.74 -11.23
N GLU A 197 -16.18 8.62 -10.71
CA GLU A 197 -16.39 9.97 -11.22
C GLU A 197 -16.22 10.98 -10.09
N THR A 198 -15.61 12.13 -10.38
CA THR A 198 -15.54 13.24 -9.43
C THR A 198 -16.91 13.88 -9.24
N ARG A 199 -17.29 14.17 -8.00
CA ARG A 199 -18.65 14.57 -7.62
C ARG A 199 -19.14 15.88 -8.24
N HIS A 200 -18.25 16.83 -8.56
CA HIS A 200 -18.65 18.14 -9.08
C HIS A 200 -18.11 18.40 -10.48
N SER A 201 -16.84 18.04 -10.76
CA SER A 201 -16.21 18.34 -12.06
C SER A 201 -16.50 17.29 -13.15
N GLY A 202 -17.11 16.15 -12.81
CA GLY A 202 -17.49 15.09 -13.77
C GLY A 202 -16.32 14.39 -14.48
N VAL A 203 -15.10 14.50 -13.94
CA VAL A 203 -13.93 13.77 -14.43
C VAL A 203 -14.09 12.30 -14.09
N GLN A 204 -13.94 11.44 -15.10
CA GLN A 204 -13.99 9.99 -14.94
C GLN A 204 -12.60 9.38 -14.84
N LEU A 205 -12.47 8.39 -13.95
CA LEU A 205 -11.24 7.62 -13.73
C LEU A 205 -11.57 6.13 -13.77
N ALA A 206 -10.86 5.40 -14.61
CA ALA A 206 -10.85 3.94 -14.61
C ALA A 206 -9.50 3.45 -14.07
N GLN A 207 -9.52 2.73 -12.97
CA GLN A 207 -8.35 2.05 -12.41
C GLN A 207 -8.48 0.56 -12.61
N THR A 208 -7.38 -0.08 -13.00
CA THR A 208 -7.31 -1.54 -13.14
C THR A 208 -6.13 -2.09 -12.37
N MET A 209 -6.29 -3.26 -11.76
CA MET A 209 -5.22 -3.95 -11.07
C MET A 209 -5.23 -5.43 -11.46
N THR A 210 -4.04 -6.01 -11.57
CA THR A 210 -3.86 -7.44 -11.79
C THR A 210 -2.79 -7.94 -10.85
N LEU A 211 -3.09 -9.02 -10.12
CA LEU A 211 -2.14 -9.70 -9.26
C LEU A 211 -1.52 -10.86 -10.04
N THR A 212 -0.19 -10.90 -10.10
CA THR A 212 0.54 -12.03 -10.69
C THR A 212 1.54 -12.57 -9.68
N THR A 213 1.78 -13.88 -9.72
CA THR A 213 2.72 -14.56 -8.84
C THR A 213 3.50 -15.60 -9.61
N GLN A 214 4.77 -15.76 -9.24
CA GLN A 214 5.63 -16.84 -9.73
C GLN A 214 5.80 -17.96 -8.68
N SER A 215 5.19 -17.81 -7.50
CA SER A 215 5.31 -18.78 -6.42
C SER A 215 4.45 -20.02 -6.70
N SER A 216 5.06 -21.18 -6.70
CA SER A 216 4.35 -22.46 -6.86
C SER A 216 3.45 -22.72 -5.67
N GLY A 217 2.18 -23.05 -5.92
CA GLY A 217 1.19 -23.35 -4.87
C GLY A 217 0.41 -22.15 -4.36
N PHE A 218 0.70 -20.92 -4.82
CA PHE A 218 -0.13 -19.76 -4.53
C PHE A 218 -1.41 -19.81 -5.38
N GLN A 219 -2.57 -19.83 -4.74
CA GLN A 219 -3.86 -19.74 -5.41
C GLN A 219 -4.33 -18.29 -5.36
N THR A 220 -4.83 -17.79 -6.50
CA THR A 220 -5.45 -16.46 -6.57
C THR A 220 -6.95 -16.63 -6.66
N GLU A 221 -7.65 -15.99 -5.74
CA GLU A 221 -9.11 -15.93 -5.71
C GLU A 221 -9.53 -14.47 -5.66
N MET A 222 -10.66 -14.18 -6.29
CA MET A 222 -11.29 -12.88 -6.27
C MET A 222 -12.46 -12.94 -5.32
N ILE A 223 -12.47 -12.04 -4.33
CA ILE A 223 -13.48 -11.98 -3.29
C ILE A 223 -14.22 -10.64 -3.39
N ASP A 224 -15.52 -10.66 -3.12
CA ASP A 224 -16.27 -9.42 -2.92
C ASP A 224 -15.75 -8.74 -1.65
N SER A 225 -15.67 -7.42 -1.68
CA SER A 225 -15.32 -6.62 -0.50
C SER A 225 -16.36 -6.87 0.61
N ASP A 226 -15.88 -7.17 1.82
CA ASP A 226 -16.70 -7.27 3.03
C ASP A 226 -17.13 -5.88 3.57
N ILE A 227 -16.56 -4.82 2.98
CA ILE A 227 -16.98 -3.44 3.15
C ILE A 227 -17.96 -3.13 2.03
N ALA A 228 -19.26 -3.09 2.36
CA ALA A 228 -20.28 -2.52 1.49
C ALA A 228 -19.99 -1.03 1.28
N PRO A 229 -20.29 -0.46 0.09
CA PRO A 229 -20.23 0.98 -0.12
C PRO A 229 -21.10 1.75 0.87
#